data_AF-A0A073CD65-F1
#
_entry.id   AF-A0A073CD65-F1
#
_cell.length_a   1.000
_cell.length_b   1.000
_cell.length_c   1.000
_cell.angle_alpha   90.00
_cell.angle_beta   90.00
_cell.angle_gamma   90.00
#
_symmetry.space_group_name_H-M   'P 1'
#
loop_
_entity.id
_entity.type
_entity.pdbx_description
1 polymer ?
#
loop_
_entity_poly.entity_id
_entity_poly.type
_entity_poly.pdbx_seq_one_letter_code
_entity_poly.pdbx_strand_id
1 'polypeptide(L)' 'MEASGCLGQCNIGPTVRVIPDEIWYYRVTPEDVPLIVEQHLKQGEPVQEKLNPRFHPRYQYY' A
#
# COMPACT_ATOMS: atom_id res chain seq x y z
N MET A 1 6.45 -8.75 8.30
CA MET A 1 6.94 -7.96 7.15
C MET A 1 8.17 -8.66 6.61
N GLU A 2 8.17 -8.99 5.33
CA GLU A 2 9.32 -9.58 4.66
C GLU A 2 9.88 -8.56 3.65
N ALA A 3 11.20 -8.44 3.59
CA ALA A 3 11.86 -7.62 2.58
C ALA A 3 11.76 -8.33 1.23
N SER A 4 11.46 -7.57 0.18
CA SER A 4 11.43 -8.07 -1.19
C SER A 4 12.40 -7.28 -2.07
N GLY A 5 12.81 -7.91 -3.17
CA GLY A 5 13.55 -7.24 -4.23
C GLY A 5 12.68 -6.30 -5.06
N CYS A 6 13.18 -5.93 -6.24
CA CYS A 6 12.44 -5.08 -7.16
C CYS A 6 11.14 -5.73 -7.64
N LEU A 7 10.03 -5.00 -7.55
CA LEU A 7 8.71 -5.41 -8.03
C LEU A 7 8.20 -4.54 -9.20
N GLY A 8 9.11 -3.87 -9.92
CA GLY A 8 8.78 -3.09 -11.13
C GLY A 8 8.11 -1.74 -10.89
N GLN A 9 8.09 -1.24 -9.65
CA GLN A 9 7.49 0.05 -9.25
C GLN A 9 8.51 1.12 -8.85
N CYS A 10 9.74 1.05 -9.39
CA CYS A 10 10.87 1.88 -8.91
C CYS A 10 10.59 3.38 -8.92
N ASN A 11 9.90 3.90 -9.94
CA ASN A 11 9.62 5.34 -10.09
C ASN A 11 8.67 5.92 -9.02
N ILE A 12 8.01 5.07 -8.23
CA ILE A 12 7.02 5.46 -7.21
C ILE A 12 7.26 4.76 -5.86
N GLY A 13 8.45 4.18 -5.67
CA GLY A 13 8.85 3.57 -4.40
C GLY A 13 9.14 4.59 -3.29
N PRO A 14 9.36 4.15 -2.05
CA PRO A 14 9.22 2.77 -1.54
C PRO A 14 7.78 2.25 -1.64
N THR A 15 7.62 0.96 -1.93
CA THR A 15 6.30 0.31 -2.07
C THR A 15 6.11 -0.79 -1.05
N VAL A 16 4.88 -0.93 -0.54
CA VAL A 16 4.47 -2.04 0.33
C VAL A 16 3.31 -2.77 -0.33
N ARG A 17 3.39 -4.09 -0.42
CA ARG A 17 2.30 -4.96 -0.89
C ARG A 17 1.74 -5.71 0.30
N VAL A 18 0.42 -5.66 0.47
CA VAL A 18 -0.31 -6.46 1.45
C VAL A 18 -0.98 -7.62 0.71
N ILE A 19 -0.75 -8.83 1.21
CA ILE A 19 -1.35 -10.07 0.72
C ILE A 19 -2.08 -10.76 1.89
N PRO A 20 -3.20 -11.46 1.65
CA PRO A 20 -3.80 -11.78 0.34
C PRO A 20 -4.61 -10.65 -0.30
N ASP A 21 -4.81 -9.53 0.38
CA ASP A 21 -5.71 -8.42 -0.03
C ASP A 21 -5.38 -7.74 -1.37
N GLU A 22 -4.21 -8.03 -1.95
CA GLU A 22 -3.69 -7.44 -3.19
C GLU A 22 -3.61 -5.90 -3.20
N ILE A 23 -3.49 -5.31 -2.01
CA ILE A 23 -3.32 -3.86 -1.85
C ILE A 23 -1.85 -3.48 -2.05
N TRP A 24 -1.65 -2.35 -2.71
CA TRP A 24 -0.35 -1.79 -3.02
C TRP A 24 -0.30 -0.35 -2.53
N TYR A 25 0.64 -0.07 -1.64
CA TYR A 25 0.96 1.28 -1.19
C TYR A 25 2.19 1.82 -1.93
N TYR A 26 2.16 3.11 -2.28
CA TYR A 26 3.27 3.80 -2.96
C TYR A 26 3.77 4.97 -2.10
N ARG A 27 5.03 5.38 -2.32
CA ARG A 27 5.70 6.47 -1.59
C ARG A 27 5.53 6.36 -0.06
N VAL A 28 5.66 5.16 0.47
CA VAL A 28 5.51 4.88 1.89
C VAL A 28 6.70 5.49 2.65
N THR A 29 6.41 6.25 3.71
CA THR A 29 7.39 6.74 4.68
C THR A 29 7.25 5.98 6.01
N PRO A 30 8.25 6.04 6.91
CA PRO A 30 8.17 5.39 8.22
C PRO A 30 6.92 5.79 9.04
N GLU A 31 6.48 7.04 8.92
CA GLU A 31 5.32 7.60 9.61
C GLU A 31 3.99 7.03 9.10
N ASP A 32 3.95 6.51 7.87
CA ASP A 32 2.75 5.86 7.34
C ASP A 32 2.57 4.44 7.90
N VAL A 33 3.64 3.81 8.40
CA VAL A 33 3.61 2.40 8.81
C VAL A 33 2.62 2.16 9.96
N PRO A 34 2.61 2.95 11.06
CA PRO A 34 1.60 2.79 12.10
C PRO A 34 0.18 2.92 11.57
N LEU A 35 -0.07 3.86 10.65
CA LEU A 35 -1.40 4.06 10.07
C LEU A 35 -1.84 2.85 9.23
N ILE A 36 -0.97 2.32 8.38
CA ILE A 36 -1.24 1.11 7.58
C ILE A 36 -1.51 -0.09 8.49
N VAL A 37 -0.77 -0.23 9.60
CA VAL A 37 -0.99 -1.33 10.54
C VAL A 37 -2.33 -1.19 11.27
N GLU A 38 -2.62 -0.02 11.84
CA GLU A 38 -3.85 0.18 12.62
C GLU A 38 -5.11 0.17 11.76
N GLN A 39 -5.10 0.85 10.61
CA GLN A 39 -6.29 0.97 9.76
C GLN A 39 -6.46 -0.25 8.86
N HIS A 40 -5.42 -0.61 8.09
CA HIS A 40 -5.57 -1.70 7.12
C HIS A 40 -5.45 -3.07 7.79
N LEU A 41 -4.33 -3.36 8.46
CA LEU A 41 -4.09 -4.72 8.92
C LEU A 41 -4.98 -5.13 10.11
N LYS A 42 -5.39 -4.19 10.96
CA LYS A 42 -6.27 -4.49 12.10
C LYS A 42 -7.75 -4.26 11.82
N GLN A 43 -8.12 -3.19 11.13
CA GLN A 43 -9.53 -2.84 10.90
C GLN A 43 -10.04 -3.29 9.52
N GLY A 44 -9.15 -3.70 8.61
CA GLY A 44 -9.52 -4.14 7.26
C GLY A 44 -9.77 -3.01 6.29
N GLU A 45 -9.41 -1.77 6.64
CA GLU A 45 -9.66 -0.58 5.82
C GLU A 45 -8.37 -0.03 5.18
N PRO A 46 -8.21 -0.09 3.84
CA PRO A 46 -7.02 0.43 3.19
C PRO A 46 -6.84 1.94 3.34
N VAL A 47 -5.59 2.39 3.50
CA VAL A 47 -5.24 3.81 3.58
C VAL A 47 -5.33 4.45 2.18
N GLN A 48 -6.50 5.00 1.83
CA GLN A 48 -6.82 5.42 0.46
C GLN A 48 -5.80 6.40 -0.15
N GLU A 49 -5.26 7.32 0.65
CA GLU A 49 -4.29 8.33 0.19
C GLU A 49 -2.95 7.74 -0.25
N LYS A 50 -2.63 6.52 0.23
CA LYS A 50 -1.39 5.82 -0.07
C LYS A 50 -1.56 4.72 -1.11
N LEU A 51 -2.77 4.50 -1.64
CA LEU A 51 -3.02 3.47 -2.65
C LEU A 51 -2.29 3.81 -3.96
N ASN A 52 -1.57 2.83 -4.48
CA ASN A 52 -0.85 2.94 -5.75
C ASN A 52 -1.86 3.07 -6.90
N PRO A 53 -1.91 4.21 -7.61
CA PRO A 53 -2.94 4.49 -8.61
C PRO A 53 -2.87 3.59 -9.84
N ARG A 54 -1.75 2.88 -10.06
CA ARG A 54 -1.60 1.90 -11.14
C ARG A 54 -2.42 0.63 -10.87
N PHE A 55 -2.52 0.22 -9.62
CA PHE A 55 -3.27 -0.98 -9.21
C PHE A 55 -4.67 -0.64 -8.69
N HIS A 56 -4.82 0.60 -8.20
CA HIS A 56 -6.01 1.09 -7.51
C HIS A 56 -6.52 2.38 -8.18
N PRO A 57 -7.07 2.31 -9.40
CA PRO A 57 -7.63 3.48 -10.06
C PRO A 57 -8.79 4.06 -9.23
N ARG A 58 -8.85 5.39 -9.13
CA ARG A 58 -9.77 6.18 -8.29
C ARG A 58 -11.28 5.87 -8.42
N TYR A 59 -11.69 5.06 -9.39
CA TYR A 59 -13.08 4.69 -9.66
C TYR A 59 -13.48 3.29 -9.16
N GLN A 60 -12.57 2.51 -8.54
CA GLN A 60 -12.86 1.14 -8.09
C GLN A 60 -13.24 1.00 -6.60
N TYR A 61 -13.27 2.10 -5.83
CA TYR A 61 -13.55 2.07 -4.38
C TYR A 61 -14.86 2.80 -3.97
N TYR A 62 -15.77 3.03 -4.93
CA TYR A 62 -17.15 3.48 -4.71
C TYR A 62 -18.14 2.41 -5.15
#